data_AF-A0A1Q9YAE3-F1
#
_entry.id   AF-A0A1Q9YAE3-F1
#
_cell.length_a   1.000
_cell.length_b   1.000
_cell.length_c   1.000
_cell.angle_alpha   90.00
_cell.angle_beta   90.00
_cell.angle_gamma   90.00
#
_symmetry.space_group_name_H-M   'P 1'
#
loop_
_entity.id
_entity.type
_entity.pdbx_description
1 polymer ?
#
loop_
_entity_poly.entity_id
_entity_poly.type
_entity_poly.pdbx_seq_one_letter_code
_entity_poly.pdbx_strand_id
1 'polypeptide(L)'
;MKNTNKAITETFTNSAEHGIVSQRDFFDKDIANQENISSYYVVNIDDFVYNPRISSSAPCGPISRNKLGRQGIMSPLYTVFSPSGVDLAFLEQYFKTSRWYSYMYLNGDTGARADRFAIKDKSFFDMPIATPSSLNEQEIISTFLDQTDYRITLHQK
;
A
#
# COMPACT_ATOMS: atom_id res chain seq x y z
N MET A 1 -9.27 11.21 -1.33
CA MET A 1 -9.66 12.66 -1.26
C MET A 1 -8.51 13.47 -0.66
N LYS A 2 -8.44 14.78 -0.89
CA LYS A 2 -7.43 15.65 -0.25
C LYS A 2 -7.90 16.17 1.12
N ASN A 3 -6.98 16.37 2.07
CA ASN A 3 -7.21 16.89 3.42
C ASN A 3 -7.40 18.41 3.46
N THR A 4 -8.26 18.97 2.60
CA THR A 4 -8.32 20.42 2.35
C THR A 4 -8.65 21.26 3.58
N ASN A 5 -9.42 20.72 4.54
CA ASN A 5 -9.78 21.37 5.79
C ASN A 5 -8.78 21.15 6.94
N LYS A 6 -7.69 20.41 6.71
CA LYS A 6 -6.69 20.03 7.73
C LYS A 6 -7.29 19.33 8.95
N ALA A 7 -8.41 18.63 8.81
CA ALA A 7 -9.07 17.94 9.92
C ALA A 7 -8.26 16.75 10.45
N ILE A 8 -7.44 16.14 9.59
CA ILE A 8 -6.56 15.02 9.95
C ILE A 8 -5.11 15.50 9.93
N THR A 9 -4.38 15.25 11.01
CA THR A 9 -2.99 15.71 11.19
C THR A 9 -1.99 14.56 11.25
N GLU A 10 -2.42 13.36 11.63
CA GLU A 10 -1.55 12.18 11.71
C GLU A 10 -1.12 11.75 10.31
N THR A 11 0.19 11.81 10.07
CA THR A 11 0.79 11.40 8.81
C THR A 11 1.21 9.94 8.87
N PHE A 12 0.82 9.20 7.84
CA PHE A 12 1.26 7.84 7.63
C PHE A 12 2.41 7.77 6.63
N THR A 13 3.08 6.62 6.60
CA THR A 13 3.98 6.19 5.54
C THR A 13 3.67 4.74 5.19
N ASN A 14 4.01 4.31 3.98
CA ASN A 14 3.95 2.89 3.60
C ASN A 14 5.37 2.35 3.36
N SER A 15 5.81 1.42 4.21
CA SER A 15 7.12 0.78 4.11
C SER A 15 7.00 -0.64 3.56
N ALA A 16 8.05 -1.15 2.93
CA ALA A 16 8.05 -2.51 2.41
C ALA A 16 7.99 -3.58 3.52
N GLU A 17 8.51 -3.27 4.70
CA GLU A 17 8.63 -4.23 5.81
C GLU A 17 7.45 -4.19 6.79
N HIS A 18 6.92 -2.99 7.07
CA HIS A 18 5.87 -2.80 8.07
C HIS A 18 4.51 -2.39 7.48
N GLY A 19 4.43 -2.21 6.16
CA GLY A 19 3.24 -1.69 5.51
C GLY A 19 2.92 -0.25 5.95
N ILE A 20 1.64 0.05 6.11
CA ILE A 20 1.16 1.38 6.54
C ILE A 20 1.35 1.55 8.05
N VAL A 21 2.14 2.56 8.42
CA VAL A 21 2.46 2.91 9.82
C VAL A 21 2.45 4.42 10.03
N SER A 22 2.38 4.84 11.29
CA SER A 22 2.60 6.24 11.67
C SER A 22 4.00 6.68 11.22
N GLN A 23 4.07 7.82 10.54
CA GLN A 23 5.34 8.38 10.09
C GLN A 23 6.23 8.76 11.28
N ARG A 24 5.63 9.30 12.33
CA ARG A 24 6.35 9.70 13.54
C ARG A 24 6.97 8.48 14.23
N ASP A 25 6.20 7.40 14.35
CA ASP A 25 6.67 6.16 15.01
C ASP A 25 7.74 5.45 14.17
N PHE A 26 7.69 5.58 12.84
CA PHE A 26 8.64 4.94 11.94
C PHE A 26 9.98 5.69 11.80
N PHE A 27 9.96 7.03 11.83
CA PHE A 27 11.18 7.85 11.64
C PHE A 27 11.69 8.51 12.92
N ASP A 28 11.04 8.27 14.06
CA ASP A 28 11.26 8.95 15.36
C ASP A 28 11.17 10.49 15.28
N LYS A 29 10.51 11.01 14.23
CA LYS A 29 10.29 12.44 14.00
C LYS A 29 9.20 12.69 12.96
N ASP A 30 8.64 13.89 12.98
CA ASP A 30 7.75 14.36 11.93
C ASP A 30 8.57 14.70 10.67
N ILE A 31 8.30 14.02 9.56
CA ILE A 31 8.93 14.30 8.24
C ILE A 31 8.08 15.29 7.45
N ALA A 32 6.76 15.21 7.61
CA ALA A 32 5.82 16.08 6.93
C ALA A 32 5.88 17.51 7.50
N ASN A 33 5.91 18.50 6.61
CA ASN A 33 5.66 19.88 6.99
C ASN A 33 4.16 20.05 7.29
N GLN A 34 3.82 20.29 8.56
CA GLN A 34 2.46 20.49 9.06
C GLN A 34 1.72 21.67 8.39
N GLU A 35 2.44 22.63 7.79
CA GLU A 35 1.83 23.72 7.03
C GLU A 35 1.19 23.23 5.72
N ASN A 36 1.73 22.14 5.15
CA ASN A 36 1.42 21.64 3.80
C ASN A 36 0.51 20.41 3.75
N ILE A 37 0.07 19.90 4.91
CA ILE A 37 -0.75 18.69 5.01
C ILE A 37 -2.13 18.81 4.35
N SER A 38 -2.57 20.01 3.98
CA SER A 38 -3.83 20.20 3.24
C SER A 38 -3.78 19.60 1.83
N SER A 39 -2.58 19.45 1.27
CA SER A 39 -2.36 18.84 -0.03
C SER A 39 -2.34 17.31 0.01
N TYR A 40 -2.22 16.72 1.22
CA TYR A 40 -2.07 15.28 1.41
C TYR A 40 -3.39 14.56 1.17
N TYR A 41 -3.29 13.28 0.79
CA TYR A 41 -4.45 12.42 0.60
C TYR A 41 -4.89 11.80 1.91
N VAL A 42 -6.18 11.86 2.19
CA VAL A 42 -6.80 11.12 3.29
C VAL A 42 -6.76 9.64 2.96
N VAL A 43 -6.26 8.84 3.92
CA VAL A 43 -6.25 7.39 3.88
C VAL A 43 -7.24 6.90 4.94
N ASN A 44 -8.33 6.31 4.47
CA ASN A 44 -9.34 5.72 5.34
C ASN A 44 -8.90 4.36 5.87
N ILE A 45 -9.63 3.84 6.85
CA ILE A 45 -9.53 2.42 7.22
C ILE A 45 -9.79 1.61 5.95
N ASP A 46 -8.96 0.60 5.71
CA ASP A 46 -9.03 -0.30 4.56
C ASP A 46 -8.68 0.27 3.18
N ASP A 47 -8.30 1.56 3.10
CA ASP A 47 -7.68 2.09 1.90
C ASP A 47 -6.31 1.45 1.68
N PHE A 48 -5.95 1.28 0.41
CA PHE A 48 -4.64 0.81 -0.03
C PHE A 48 -3.76 1.98 -0.44
N VAL A 49 -2.46 1.83 -0.21
CA VAL A 49 -1.46 2.82 -0.57
C VAL A 49 -0.32 2.16 -1.32
N TYR A 50 -0.02 2.66 -2.51
CA TYR A 50 1.19 2.35 -3.26
C TYR A 50 2.28 3.38 -2.96
N ASN A 51 3.46 2.90 -2.58
CA ASN A 51 4.68 3.69 -2.48
C ASN A 51 5.60 3.34 -3.66
N PRO A 52 5.94 4.30 -4.55
CA PRO A 52 6.81 4.00 -5.69
C PRO A 52 8.26 3.73 -5.30
N ARG A 53 8.65 3.87 -4.03
CA ARG A 53 10.04 3.64 -3.61
C ARG A 53 10.41 2.17 -3.67
N ILE A 54 11.45 1.84 -4.43
CA ILE A 54 11.89 0.45 -4.62
C ILE A 54 12.89 0.02 -3.54
N SER A 55 12.95 -1.28 -3.29
CA SER A 55 13.93 -1.93 -2.42
C SER A 55 14.17 -3.37 -2.89
N SER A 56 15.09 -4.09 -2.26
CA SER A 56 15.32 -5.51 -2.55
C SER A 56 14.08 -6.37 -2.28
N SER A 57 13.28 -6.05 -1.27
CA SER A 57 12.04 -6.76 -0.92
C SER A 57 10.81 -6.24 -1.68
N ALA A 58 10.85 -5.03 -2.24
CA ALA A 58 9.78 -4.42 -3.02
C ALA A 58 10.34 -3.80 -4.32
N PRO A 59 10.61 -4.60 -5.36
CA PRO A 59 11.32 -4.16 -6.56
C PRO A 59 10.49 -3.25 -7.49
N CYS A 60 9.16 -3.23 -7.31
CA CYS A 60 8.25 -2.29 -7.95
C CYS A 60 7.64 -1.28 -6.94
N GLY A 61 8.14 -1.25 -5.70
CA GLY A 61 7.55 -0.49 -4.59
C GLY A 61 6.41 -1.24 -3.88
N PRO A 62 6.18 -1.02 -2.58
CA PRO A 62 5.16 -1.76 -1.83
C PRO A 62 3.75 -1.21 -2.01
N ILE A 63 2.78 -2.11 -1.90
CA ILE A 63 1.34 -1.80 -1.81
C ILE A 63 0.82 -2.43 -0.52
N SER A 64 0.16 -1.64 0.33
CA SER A 64 -0.33 -2.13 1.62
C SER A 64 -1.67 -1.52 2.00
N ARG A 65 -2.44 -2.24 2.82
CA ARG A 65 -3.76 -1.82 3.32
C ARG A 65 -3.63 -1.09 4.65
N ASN A 66 -4.45 -0.07 4.87
CA ASN A 66 -4.50 0.63 6.15
C ASN A 66 -5.26 -0.20 7.19
N LYS A 67 -4.51 -0.95 8.00
CA LYS A 67 -5.03 -1.78 9.10
C LYS A 67 -4.82 -1.16 10.48
N LEU A 68 -4.51 0.15 10.55
CA LEU A 68 -4.25 0.86 11.81
C LEU A 68 -5.53 1.17 12.63
N GLY A 69 -6.71 0.80 12.13
CA GLY A 69 -7.99 1.04 12.80
C GLY A 69 -8.41 2.51 12.88
N ARG A 70 -7.71 3.40 12.17
CA ARG A 70 -7.98 4.84 12.13
C ARG A 70 -7.56 5.46 10.79
N GLN A 71 -8.07 6.66 10.53
CA GLN A 71 -7.71 7.43 9.35
C GLN A 71 -6.40 8.20 9.59
N GLY A 72 -5.69 8.49 8.51
CA GLY A 72 -4.51 9.36 8.50
C GLY A 72 -4.37 10.05 7.17
N ILE A 73 -3.23 10.69 6.94
CA ILE A 73 -2.92 11.36 5.68
C ILE A 73 -1.58 10.89 5.11
N MET A 74 -1.53 10.78 3.79
CA MET A 74 -0.36 10.33 3.04
C MET A 74 0.10 11.42 2.07
N SER A 75 1.42 11.57 1.94
CA SER A 75 2.02 12.54 1.02
C SER A 75 1.53 12.29 -0.43
N PRO A 76 1.37 13.34 -1.26
CA PRO A 76 1.02 13.18 -2.69
C PRO A 76 2.02 12.37 -3.51
N LEU A 77 3.17 12.01 -2.94
CA LEU A 77 4.14 11.10 -3.53
C LEU A 77 3.69 9.63 -3.58
N TYR A 78 2.59 9.31 -2.90
CA TYR A 78 1.99 7.98 -2.83
C TYR A 78 0.66 7.99 -3.58
N THR A 79 0.27 6.82 -4.09
CA THR A 79 -1.05 6.62 -4.68
C THR A 79 -1.97 5.98 -3.65
N VAL A 80 -3.05 6.66 -3.28
CA VAL A 80 -4.07 6.16 -2.34
C VAL A 80 -5.30 5.71 -3.13
N PHE A 81 -5.81 4.52 -2.85
CA PHE A 81 -6.96 3.97 -3.56
C PHE A 81 -7.81 3.03 -2.70
N SER A 82 -9.09 2.94 -3.03
CA SER A 82 -10.06 2.08 -2.34
C SER A 82 -10.57 1.02 -3.32
N PRO A 83 -10.09 -0.23 -3.23
CA PRO A 83 -10.55 -1.31 -4.11
C PRO A 83 -12.00 -1.69 -3.82
N SER A 84 -12.68 -2.23 -4.83
CA SER A 84 -14.06 -2.73 -4.73
C SER A 84 -14.23 -4.02 -5.54
N GLY A 85 -15.23 -4.84 -5.20
CA GLY A 85 -15.49 -6.10 -5.89
C GLY A 85 -14.48 -7.22 -5.62
N VAL A 86 -13.68 -7.11 -4.55
CA VAL A 86 -12.64 -8.07 -4.15
C VAL A 86 -12.58 -8.14 -2.62
N ASP A 87 -12.29 -9.30 -2.07
CA ASP A 87 -11.93 -9.44 -0.65
C ASP A 87 -10.62 -8.71 -0.39
N LEU A 88 -10.64 -7.84 0.62
CA LEU A 88 -9.52 -6.94 0.89
C LEU A 88 -8.33 -7.67 1.51
N ALA A 89 -8.55 -8.76 2.25
CA ALA A 89 -7.47 -9.58 2.78
C ALA A 89 -6.80 -10.40 1.67
N PHE A 90 -7.58 -10.91 0.72
CA PHE A 90 -7.07 -11.55 -0.49
C PHE A 90 -6.22 -10.58 -1.32
N LEU A 91 -6.70 -9.36 -1.55
CA LEU A 91 -5.95 -8.37 -2.32
C LEU A 91 -4.63 -7.97 -1.62
N GLU A 92 -4.64 -7.86 -0.29
CA GLU A 92 -3.43 -7.67 0.51
C GLU A 92 -2.42 -8.82 0.28
N GLN A 93 -2.88 -10.06 0.32
CA GLN A 93 -2.06 -11.24 0.02
C GLN A 93 -1.56 -11.26 -1.43
N TYR A 94 -2.39 -10.87 -2.41
CA TYR A 94 -2.00 -10.79 -3.81
C TYR A 94 -0.80 -9.86 -4.03
N PHE A 95 -0.80 -8.68 -3.39
CA PHE A 95 0.27 -7.70 -3.52
C PHE A 95 1.58 -8.09 -2.81
N LYS A 96 1.55 -9.07 -1.90
CA LYS A 96 2.77 -9.71 -1.35
C LYS A 96 3.47 -10.62 -2.37
N THR A 97 2.77 -11.04 -3.43
CA THR A 97 3.34 -11.93 -4.45
C THR A 97 4.03 -11.15 -5.57
N SER A 98 4.82 -11.85 -6.41
CA SER A 98 5.42 -11.28 -7.62
C SER A 98 4.49 -11.25 -8.84
N ARG A 99 3.23 -11.70 -8.72
CA ARG A 99 2.31 -11.89 -9.86
C ARG A 99 2.04 -10.61 -10.65
N TRP A 100 2.13 -9.47 -10.00
CA TRP A 100 1.86 -8.15 -10.59
C TRP A 100 3.12 -7.45 -11.13
N TYR A 101 4.33 -7.93 -10.79
CA TYR A 101 5.59 -7.28 -11.17
C TYR A 101 5.80 -7.21 -12.67
N SER A 102 5.48 -8.30 -13.41
CA SER A 102 5.63 -8.29 -14.87
C SER A 102 4.78 -7.21 -15.53
N TYR A 103 3.57 -6.96 -15.03
CA TYR A 103 2.74 -5.87 -15.53
C TYR A 103 3.39 -4.52 -15.26
N MET A 104 3.89 -4.30 -14.04
CA MET A 104 4.58 -3.07 -13.68
C MET A 104 5.77 -2.81 -14.59
N TYR A 105 6.65 -3.78 -14.80
CA TYR A 105 7.82 -3.65 -15.67
C TYR A 105 7.48 -3.42 -17.15
N LEU A 106 6.35 -3.97 -17.63
CA LEU A 106 5.90 -3.75 -19.01
C LEU A 106 5.27 -2.37 -19.23
N ASN A 107 4.67 -1.78 -18.20
CA ASN A 107 3.86 -0.56 -18.31
C ASN A 107 4.45 0.66 -17.59
N GLY A 108 5.52 0.46 -16.83
CA GLY A 108 6.26 1.48 -16.13
C GLY A 108 7.74 1.51 -16.52
N ASP A 109 8.50 2.29 -15.77
CA ASP A 109 9.92 2.51 -15.98
C ASP A 109 10.60 2.68 -14.60
N THR A 110 11.90 2.41 -14.51
CA THR A 110 12.74 2.86 -13.40
C THR A 110 12.87 4.39 -13.32
N GLY A 111 12.43 5.10 -14.37
CA GLY A 111 12.32 6.56 -14.38
C GLY A 111 13.65 7.29 -14.16
N ALA A 112 13.60 8.60 -13.93
CA ALA A 112 14.80 9.41 -13.73
C ALA A 112 15.43 9.26 -12.32
N ARG A 113 14.70 8.66 -11.37
CA ARG A 113 15.16 8.47 -9.99
C ARG A 113 15.35 6.99 -9.74
N ALA A 114 16.60 6.57 -9.58
CA ALA A 114 16.96 5.17 -9.39
C ALA A 114 16.33 4.51 -8.15
N ASP A 115 15.83 5.29 -7.18
CA ASP A 115 15.16 4.77 -5.99
C ASP A 115 13.63 4.63 -6.14
N ARG A 116 13.07 4.85 -7.34
CA ARG A 116 11.62 4.85 -7.56
C ARG A 116 11.21 4.14 -8.84
N PHE A 117 10.04 3.52 -8.78
CA PHE A 117 9.34 2.98 -9.93
C PHE A 117 8.34 4.03 -10.47
N ALA A 118 8.49 4.40 -11.73
CA ALA A 118 7.62 5.35 -12.42
C ALA A 118 6.52 4.60 -13.17
N ILE A 119 5.27 4.89 -12.86
CA ILE A 119 4.10 4.40 -13.61
C ILE A 119 3.03 5.50 -13.62
N LYS A 120 2.30 5.63 -14.72
CA LYS A 120 1.17 6.58 -14.81
C LYS A 120 -0.02 6.03 -14.03
N ASP A 121 -0.78 6.89 -13.36
CA ASP A 121 -1.98 6.51 -12.61
C ASP A 121 -2.93 5.64 -13.43
N LYS A 122 -3.21 6.04 -14.68
CA LYS A 122 -4.09 5.25 -15.57
C LYS A 122 -3.56 3.82 -15.76
N SER A 123 -2.28 3.66 -16.06
CA SER A 123 -1.66 2.34 -16.24
C SER A 123 -1.66 1.54 -14.93
N PHE A 124 -1.42 2.18 -13.79
CA PHE A 124 -1.50 1.52 -12.48
C PHE A 124 -2.91 0.96 -12.21
N PHE A 125 -3.95 1.75 -12.48
CA PHE A 125 -5.34 1.33 -12.27
C PHE A 125 -5.91 0.39 -13.35
N ASP A 126 -5.28 0.32 -14.52
CA ASP A 126 -5.61 -0.66 -15.57
C ASP A 126 -4.95 -2.03 -15.31
N MET A 127 -4.17 -2.18 -14.23
CA MET A 127 -3.48 -3.42 -13.91
C MET A 127 -4.49 -4.56 -13.66
N PRO A 128 -4.42 -5.66 -14.42
CA PRO A 128 -5.28 -6.80 -14.19
C PRO A 128 -4.86 -7.48 -12.87
N ILE A 129 -5.84 -7.72 -12.01
CA ILE A 129 -5.67 -8.48 -10.78
C ILE A 129 -6.26 -9.87 -11.01
N ALA A 130 -5.41 -10.89 -11.00
CA ALA A 130 -5.87 -12.28 -11.08
C ALA A 130 -6.51 -12.68 -9.74
N THR A 131 -7.84 -12.80 -9.71
CA THR A 131 -8.60 -13.17 -8.52
C THR A 131 -9.62 -14.26 -8.86
N PRO A 132 -9.92 -15.20 -7.95
CA PRO A 132 -11.10 -16.06 -8.07
C PRO A 132 -12.37 -15.21 -8.13
N SER A 133 -13.37 -15.61 -8.93
CA SER A 133 -14.63 -14.86 -9.03
C SER A 133 -15.51 -14.95 -7.77
N SER A 134 -15.30 -15.97 -6.94
CA SER A 134 -16.04 -16.18 -5.69
C SER A 134 -15.37 -15.44 -4.52
N LEU A 135 -16.08 -14.49 -3.91
CA LEU A 135 -15.61 -13.81 -2.70
C LEU A 135 -15.39 -14.79 -1.54
N ASN A 136 -16.22 -15.83 -1.42
CA ASN A 136 -16.04 -16.87 -0.41
C ASN A 136 -14.73 -17.65 -0.61
N GLU A 137 -14.35 -17.91 -1.86
CA GLU A 137 -13.07 -18.55 -2.16
C GLU A 137 -11.90 -17.63 -1.82
N GLN A 138 -12.01 -16.34 -2.15
CA GLN A 138 -11.00 -15.34 -1.78
C GLN A 138 -10.79 -15.26 -0.26
N GLU A 139 -11.87 -15.27 0.53
CA GLU A 139 -11.82 -15.25 2.00
C GLU A 139 -11.15 -16.51 2.58
N ILE A 140 -11.46 -17.69 2.04
CA ILE A 140 -10.83 -18.95 2.46
C ILE A 140 -9.33 -18.90 2.19
N ILE A 141 -8.92 -18.44 1.00
CA ILE A 141 -7.51 -18.33 0.62
C ILE A 141 -6.79 -17.34 1.52
N SER A 142 -7.34 -16.13 1.71
CA SER A 142 -6.71 -15.09 2.51
C SER A 142 -6.55 -15.52 3.97
N THR A 143 -7.59 -16.15 4.54
CA THR A 143 -7.55 -16.72 5.90
C THR A 143 -6.46 -17.78 6.05
N PHE A 144 -6.34 -18.70 5.09
CA PHE A 144 -5.32 -19.76 5.14
C PHE A 144 -3.89 -19.18 5.09
N LEU A 145 -3.65 -18.21 4.22
CA LEU A 145 -2.35 -17.56 4.08
C LEU A 145 -2.01 -16.75 5.34
N ASP A 146 -2.95 -15.98 5.87
CA ASP A 146 -2.76 -15.20 7.10
C ASP A 146 -2.43 -16.10 8.30
N GLN A 147 -3.12 -17.24 8.45
CA GLN A 147 -2.82 -18.21 9.51
C GLN A 147 -1.43 -18.83 9.35
N THR A 148 -0.98 -19.02 8.11
CA THR A 148 0.35 -19.55 7.81
C THR A 148 1.43 -18.53 8.15
N ASP A 149 1.28 -17.27 7.71
CA ASP A 149 2.18 -16.16 8.04
C ASP A 149 2.30 -15.96 9.56
N TYR A 150 1.18 -16.05 10.28
CA TYR A 150 1.15 -15.95 11.74
C TYR A 150 1.97 -17.07 12.41
N ARG A 151 1.80 -18.32 11.95
CA ARG A 151 2.55 -19.47 12.48
C ARG A 151 4.04 -19.35 12.18
N ILE A 152 4.43 -18.90 11.00
CA ILE A 152 5.83 -18.66 10.65
C ILE A 152 6.44 -17.63 11.61
N THR A 153 5.74 -16.51 11.82
CA THR A 153 6.19 -15.44 12.72
C THR A 153 6.39 -15.93 14.16
N LEU A 154 5.52 -16.83 14.65
CA LEU A 154 5.64 -17.40 15.99
C LEU A 154 6.90 -18.26 16.19
N HIS A 155 7.38 -18.92 15.12
CA HIS A 155 8.53 -19.84 15.17
C HIS A 155 9.86 -19.20 14.72
N GLN A 156 9.84 -17.95 14.26
CA GLN A 156 11.03 -17.18 13.88
C GLN A 156 11.54 -16.25 15.00
N LYS A 157 10.92 -16.27 16.18
CA LYS A 157 11.43 -15.65 17.41
C LYS A 157 12.30 -16.61 18.19
#